data_AF-A0A8R2JQ35-F1
#
_entry.id   AF-A0A8R2JQ35-F1
#
_cell.length_a   1.000
_cell.length_b   1.000
_cell.length_c   1.000
_cell.angle_alpha   90.00
_cell.angle_beta   90.00
_cell.angle_gamma   90.00
#
_symmetry.space_group_name_H-M   'P 1'
#
loop_
_entity.id
_entity.type
_entity.pdbx_description
1 polymer ?
#
loop_
_entity_poly.entity_id
_entity_poly.type
_entity_poly.pdbx_seq_one_letter_code
_entity_poly.pdbx_strand_id
1 'polypeptide(L)'
;MMINGKAESSLKARTTQIMILQLENDNKDRNEFHEDGEKCEKGTNDDINKIEPTPADFETAISHTGYGIYNKRMLVLYIPLTLTSLFCTSSPSFILPAVRCYFDLSPLEEGSLFGAVYVGMVSSAFVWGFLIDTLGRQKLLFYGILLSGIMEFLSGLVQRFWVLVVLKFFCGVATCGPYSLAFTFLSEFYDKEHRDKIVLYAGGFSSFAFVLQPLVAYFLIPMDINFQFLNGNLIIDNWRVFLMTCSVMVFLAAFLVYSMDESPKFLMAVGRHKEALHVFRKIYSQNTGNPPESYPISILRSEISEEQSLKSMPSISVTKFIRKGWIQIKPFFLQPYLTPSSLTFLLLFMTMLTLNTFRLRLPNMYATIIAAKGDHTVCECRTSTNVTYTAACRGTLALVDPEIYIKSMIVGSAVFSMFWVAIFITKYMDKHYIYICFSKEFTPLRGRHGTGMLYCRDYTLTSVLDAKTVNKKKKKQLPMNAI
;
A
#
# COMPACT_ATOMS: atom_id res chain seq x y z
N MET A 1 16.04 -52.14 8.42
CA MET A 1 16.12 -50.85 9.16
C MET A 1 17.56 -50.52 9.59
N MET A 2 18.58 -50.76 8.74
CA MET A 2 20.01 -50.51 9.06
C MET A 2 20.83 -49.98 7.86
N ILE A 3 20.19 -49.30 6.90
CA ILE A 3 20.88 -48.76 5.70
C ILE A 3 20.84 -47.23 5.64
N ASN A 4 19.88 -46.56 6.31
CA ASN A 4 19.79 -45.09 6.30
C ASN A 4 20.75 -44.36 7.27
N GLY A 5 21.27 -45.03 8.31
CA GLY A 5 22.13 -44.38 9.31
C GLY A 5 23.55 -44.04 8.82
N LYS A 6 24.10 -44.81 7.86
CA LYS A 6 25.45 -44.56 7.30
C LYS A 6 25.48 -43.42 6.28
N ALA A 7 24.37 -43.17 5.58
CA ALA A 7 24.27 -42.05 4.64
C ALA A 7 24.14 -40.70 5.39
N GLU A 8 23.41 -40.68 6.50
CA GLU A 8 23.25 -39.48 7.34
C GLU A 8 24.52 -39.12 8.11
N SER A 9 25.30 -40.11 8.57
CA SER A 9 26.59 -39.84 9.22
C SER A 9 27.65 -39.36 8.23
N SER A 10 27.66 -39.90 7.00
CA SER A 10 28.53 -39.46 5.90
C SER A 10 28.21 -38.03 5.43
N LEU A 11 26.92 -37.68 5.36
CA LEU A 11 26.50 -36.33 4.99
C LEU A 11 26.88 -35.31 6.08
N LYS A 12 26.66 -35.63 7.37
CA LYS A 12 27.10 -34.78 8.48
C LYS A 12 28.62 -34.60 8.52
N ALA A 13 29.40 -35.66 8.27
CA ALA A 13 30.86 -35.57 8.21
C ALA A 13 31.35 -34.65 7.07
N ARG A 14 30.71 -34.73 5.89
CA ARG A 14 31.02 -33.84 4.76
C ARG A 14 30.62 -32.39 5.01
N THR A 15 29.49 -32.13 5.68
CA THR A 15 29.09 -30.77 6.04
C THR A 15 30.04 -30.15 7.08
N THR A 16 30.51 -30.94 8.05
CA THR A 16 31.49 -30.47 9.04
C THR A 16 32.85 -30.18 8.41
N GLN A 17 33.33 -31.00 7.46
CA GLN A 17 34.56 -30.72 6.71
C GLN A 17 34.48 -29.45 5.87
N ILE A 18 33.35 -29.19 5.21
CA ILE A 18 33.13 -27.94 4.45
C ILE A 18 33.15 -26.73 5.40
N MET A 19 32.54 -26.86 6.57
CA MET A 19 32.52 -25.79 7.58
C MET A 19 33.91 -25.52 8.17
N ILE A 20 34.74 -26.54 8.36
CA ILE A 20 36.13 -26.41 8.82
C ILE A 20 36.99 -25.73 7.74
N LEU A 21 36.84 -26.12 6.47
CA LEU A 21 37.55 -25.48 5.35
C LEU A 21 37.16 -24.01 5.18
N GLN A 22 35.90 -23.66 5.43
CA GLN A 22 35.45 -22.26 5.44
C GLN A 22 36.01 -21.48 6.63
N LEU A 23 36.15 -22.10 7.81
CA LEU A 23 36.79 -21.47 8.96
C LEU A 23 38.30 -21.31 8.81
N GLU A 24 38.97 -22.23 8.11
CA GLU A 24 40.39 -22.10 7.75
C GLU A 24 40.61 -20.98 6.72
N ASN A 25 39.74 -20.85 5.71
CA ASN A 25 39.79 -19.71 4.79
C ASN A 25 39.51 -18.38 5.49
N ASP A 26 38.49 -18.30 6.36
CA ASP A 26 38.20 -17.08 7.14
C ASP A 26 39.32 -16.72 8.13
N ASN A 27 40.11 -17.70 8.60
CA ASN A 27 41.30 -17.45 9.42
C ASN A 27 42.51 -17.06 8.59
N LYS A 28 42.63 -17.56 7.36
CA LYS A 28 43.67 -17.13 6.41
C LYS A 28 43.44 -15.68 5.98
N ASP A 29 42.20 -15.31 5.67
CA ASP A 29 41.80 -13.93 5.35
C ASP A 29 42.01 -12.99 6.56
N ARG A 30 41.82 -13.48 7.80
CA ARG A 30 42.12 -12.71 9.02
C ARG A 30 43.61 -12.56 9.31
N ASN A 31 44.43 -13.56 8.97
CA ASN A 31 45.88 -13.48 9.15
C ASN A 31 46.54 -12.60 8.08
N GLU A 32 46.02 -12.57 6.84
CA GLU A 32 46.40 -11.57 5.84
C GLU A 32 46.03 -10.15 6.30
N PHE A 33 44.86 -9.97 6.93
CA PHE A 33 44.46 -8.68 7.54
C PHE A 33 45.35 -8.25 8.73
N HIS A 34 46.02 -9.19 9.39
CA HIS A 34 46.93 -8.89 10.51
C HIS A 34 48.37 -8.65 10.04
N GLU A 35 48.84 -9.27 8.95
CA GLU A 35 50.16 -8.96 8.37
C GLU A 35 50.20 -7.58 7.68
N ASP A 36 49.08 -7.09 7.15
CA ASP A 36 48.97 -5.72 6.61
C ASP A 36 48.97 -4.63 7.70
N GLY A 37 48.76 -5.01 8.97
CA GLY A 37 48.77 -4.11 10.12
C GLY A 37 50.16 -3.79 10.68
N GLU A 38 51.21 -4.49 10.27
CA GLU A 38 52.57 -4.38 10.85
C GLU A 38 53.63 -3.84 9.87
N LYS A 39 53.26 -3.46 8.65
CA LYS A 39 54.16 -2.78 7.68
C LYS A 39 53.60 -1.44 7.21
N CYS A 40 53.51 -0.48 8.13
CA CYS A 40 53.35 0.92 7.77
C CYS A 40 54.26 1.78 8.65
N GLU A 41 55.56 1.76 8.37
CA GLU A 41 56.39 2.94 8.60
C GLU A 41 57.58 2.94 7.63
N LYS A 42 57.70 4.06 6.90
CA LYS A 42 58.70 4.42 5.88
C LYS A 42 58.34 4.08 4.44
N GLY A 43 57.28 4.72 3.95
CA GLY A 43 57.03 5.02 2.54
C GLY A 43 56.76 6.52 2.39
N THR A 44 57.40 7.14 1.41
CA THR A 44 57.46 8.57 1.09
C THR A 44 56.11 9.23 0.79
N ASN A 45 56.03 10.54 1.03
CA ASN A 45 54.87 11.45 1.04
C ASN A 45 54.01 11.61 -0.25
N ASP A 46 53.98 10.66 -1.19
CA ASP A 46 53.28 10.85 -2.49
C ASP A 46 52.00 10.00 -2.71
N ASP A 47 51.58 9.13 -1.77
CA ASP A 47 50.44 8.21 -1.98
C ASP A 47 49.12 8.58 -1.24
N ILE A 48 48.88 9.86 -0.92
CA ILE A 48 47.61 10.28 -0.27
C ILE A 48 46.46 10.51 -1.28
N ASN A 49 46.71 10.46 -2.59
CA ASN A 49 45.69 10.68 -3.61
C ASN A 49 45.26 9.40 -4.32
N LYS A 50 44.39 8.61 -3.67
CA LYS A 50 43.28 7.81 -4.26
C LYS A 50 42.67 6.88 -3.20
N ILE A 51 42.00 7.43 -2.19
CA ILE A 51 40.93 6.66 -1.54
C ILE A 51 39.77 6.69 -2.52
N GLU A 52 39.57 5.62 -3.29
CA GLU A 52 38.38 5.50 -4.12
C GLU A 52 37.13 5.66 -3.23
N PRO A 53 36.18 6.54 -3.56
CA PRO A 53 35.00 6.75 -2.73
C PRO A 53 34.25 5.43 -2.62
N THR A 54 34.03 4.96 -1.39
CA THR A 54 33.25 3.74 -1.16
C THR A 54 31.83 3.93 -1.71
N PRO A 55 31.29 2.99 -2.51
CA PRO A 55 29.95 3.13 -3.08
C PRO A 55 28.90 3.20 -1.97
N ALA A 56 28.16 4.32 -1.91
CA ALA A 56 27.13 4.52 -0.89
C ALA A 56 25.89 3.68 -1.20
N ASP A 57 25.31 3.06 -0.17
CA ASP A 57 24.00 2.42 -0.27
C ASP A 57 22.87 3.47 -0.23
N PHE A 58 21.64 3.01 -0.49
CA PHE A 58 20.47 3.89 -0.51
C PHE A 58 20.25 4.61 0.83
N GLU A 59 20.39 3.91 1.95
CA GLU A 59 20.12 4.48 3.28
C GLU A 59 21.18 5.53 3.68
N THR A 60 22.44 5.32 3.33
CA THR A 60 23.49 6.32 3.50
C THR A 60 23.21 7.52 2.61
N ALA A 61 22.91 7.31 1.32
CA ALA A 61 22.59 8.39 0.38
C ALA A 61 21.41 9.26 0.86
N ILE A 62 20.28 8.66 1.20
CA ILE A 62 19.10 9.44 1.62
C ILE A 62 19.35 10.19 2.93
N SER A 63 20.10 9.63 3.88
CA SER A 63 20.39 10.30 5.16
C SER A 63 21.18 11.60 5.00
N HIS A 64 22.08 11.67 4.00
CA HIS A 64 22.84 12.88 3.71
C HIS A 64 22.03 13.97 3.01
N THR A 65 20.81 13.69 2.52
CA THR A 65 19.94 14.71 1.91
C THR A 65 19.22 15.60 2.94
N GLY A 66 19.21 15.20 4.21
CA GLY A 66 18.50 15.90 5.28
C GLY A 66 16.97 15.87 5.11
N TYR A 67 16.27 16.52 6.03
CA TYR A 67 14.81 16.69 6.00
C TYR A 67 14.46 18.17 5.88
N GLY A 68 13.63 18.55 4.90
CA GLY A 68 13.31 19.96 4.67
C GLY A 68 12.11 20.21 3.77
N ILE A 69 12.20 21.28 2.97
CA ILE A 69 11.09 21.78 2.14
C ILE A 69 10.71 20.77 1.06
N TYR A 70 11.67 20.06 0.46
CA TYR A 70 11.39 19.04 -0.55
C TYR A 70 10.47 17.95 0.01
N ASN A 71 10.81 17.43 1.19
CA ASN A 71 10.02 16.38 1.85
C ASN A 71 8.60 16.87 2.16
N LYS A 72 8.47 18.07 2.76
CA LYS A 72 7.15 18.65 3.06
C LYS A 72 6.33 18.84 1.79
N ARG A 73 6.93 19.31 0.70
CA ARG A 73 6.27 19.44 -0.61
C ARG A 73 5.82 18.08 -1.14
N MET A 74 6.67 17.05 -1.07
CA MET A 74 6.31 15.69 -1.47
C MET A 74 5.12 15.16 -0.66
N LEU A 75 5.09 15.40 0.66
CA LEU A 75 3.95 15.01 1.49
C LEU A 75 2.66 15.72 1.05
N VAL A 76 2.71 17.03 0.81
CA VAL A 76 1.54 17.82 0.36
C VAL A 76 1.02 17.33 -0.99
N LEU A 77 1.91 17.12 -1.96
CA LEU A 77 1.54 16.58 -3.28
C LEU A 77 0.96 15.16 -3.18
N TYR A 78 1.33 14.40 -2.15
CA TYR A 78 0.86 13.04 -1.91
C TYR A 78 -0.53 12.98 -1.25
N ILE A 79 -0.99 14.04 -0.58
CA ILE A 79 -2.31 14.05 0.08
C ILE A 79 -3.44 13.75 -0.92
N PRO A 80 -3.58 14.46 -2.05
CA PRO A 80 -4.66 14.18 -3.01
C PRO A 80 -4.65 12.73 -3.52
N LEU A 81 -3.47 12.16 -3.79
CA LEU A 81 -3.32 10.76 -4.17
C LEU A 81 -3.95 9.82 -3.15
N THR A 82 -3.66 10.01 -1.86
CA THR A 82 -4.24 9.16 -0.81
C THR A 82 -5.75 9.34 -0.64
N LEU A 83 -6.25 10.55 -0.82
CA LEU A 83 -7.69 10.85 -0.71
C LEU A 83 -8.46 10.13 -1.80
N THR A 84 -7.97 10.21 -3.04
CA THR A 84 -8.67 9.66 -4.20
C THR A 84 -8.51 8.15 -4.36
N SER A 85 -7.53 7.54 -3.67
CA SER A 85 -7.26 6.09 -3.76
C SER A 85 -8.44 5.19 -3.36
N LEU A 86 -9.38 5.72 -2.57
CA LEU A 86 -10.56 4.99 -2.10
C LEU A 86 -11.81 5.24 -2.96
N PHE A 87 -11.78 6.21 -3.86
CA PHE A 87 -12.98 6.70 -4.54
C PHE A 87 -13.61 5.64 -5.45
N CYS A 88 -12.83 5.00 -6.34
CA CYS A 88 -13.31 3.85 -7.16
C CYS A 88 -13.96 2.76 -6.29
N THR A 89 -13.35 2.45 -5.14
CA THR A 89 -13.78 1.30 -4.31
C THR A 89 -15.03 1.57 -3.50
N SER A 90 -15.33 2.84 -3.20
CA SER A 90 -16.42 3.22 -2.31
C SER A 90 -17.53 3.99 -3.01
N SER A 91 -17.30 4.51 -4.21
CA SER A 91 -18.33 5.22 -4.99
C SER A 91 -19.57 4.36 -5.29
N PRO A 92 -19.48 3.02 -5.54
CA PRO A 92 -20.67 2.18 -5.66
C PRO A 92 -21.61 2.26 -4.46
N SER A 93 -21.07 2.41 -3.25
CA SER A 93 -21.85 2.41 -2.00
C SER A 93 -22.69 3.65 -1.83
N PHE A 94 -22.25 4.79 -2.35
CA PHE A 94 -22.98 6.05 -2.26
C PHE A 94 -24.03 6.19 -3.34
N ILE A 95 -23.81 5.63 -4.53
CA ILE A 95 -24.78 5.67 -5.63
C ILE A 95 -25.87 4.59 -5.48
N LEU A 96 -25.61 3.49 -4.76
CA LEU A 96 -26.55 2.37 -4.68
C LEU A 96 -27.99 2.79 -4.29
N PRO A 97 -28.20 3.62 -3.25
CA PRO A 97 -29.55 4.07 -2.90
C PRO A 97 -30.27 4.83 -4.02
N ALA A 98 -29.53 5.59 -4.84
CA ALA A 98 -30.08 6.36 -5.95
C ALA A 98 -30.42 5.50 -7.17
N VAL A 99 -29.58 4.48 -7.47
CA VAL A 99 -29.72 3.68 -8.70
C VAL A 99 -30.59 2.44 -8.53
N ARG A 100 -30.94 2.07 -7.29
CA ARG A 100 -31.71 0.85 -6.98
C ARG A 100 -33.07 0.81 -7.69
N CYS A 101 -33.87 1.87 -7.57
CA CYS A 101 -35.18 1.96 -8.23
C CYS A 101 -35.04 2.19 -9.74
N TYR A 102 -33.96 2.84 -10.19
CA TYR A 102 -33.72 3.15 -11.60
C TYR A 102 -33.47 1.89 -12.43
N PHE A 103 -32.67 0.95 -11.90
CA PHE A 103 -32.33 -0.30 -12.58
C PHE A 103 -33.16 -1.50 -12.12
N ASP A 104 -34.09 -1.33 -11.17
CA ASP A 104 -34.86 -2.42 -10.54
C ASP A 104 -33.96 -3.56 -10.02
N LEU A 105 -32.99 -3.20 -9.18
CA LEU A 105 -31.91 -4.10 -8.79
C LEU A 105 -32.35 -5.20 -7.81
N SER A 106 -31.97 -6.44 -8.11
CA SER A 106 -32.00 -7.55 -7.16
C SER A 106 -30.83 -7.48 -6.15
N PRO A 107 -30.95 -8.10 -4.96
CA PRO A 107 -29.85 -8.12 -3.98
C PRO A 107 -28.54 -8.73 -4.50
N LEU A 108 -28.63 -9.65 -5.46
CA LEU A 108 -27.47 -10.27 -6.11
C LEU A 108 -26.76 -9.26 -7.05
N GLU A 109 -27.53 -8.46 -7.79
CA GLU A 109 -26.99 -7.41 -8.65
C GLU A 109 -26.33 -6.29 -7.83
N GLU A 110 -26.96 -5.87 -6.73
CA GLU A 110 -26.33 -4.93 -5.78
C GLU A 110 -24.98 -5.46 -5.28
N GLY A 111 -24.93 -6.74 -4.89
CA GLY A 111 -23.69 -7.40 -4.49
C GLY A 111 -22.65 -7.45 -5.59
N SER A 112 -23.08 -7.65 -6.84
CA SER A 112 -22.21 -7.72 -8.02
C SER A 112 -21.55 -6.37 -8.32
N LEU A 113 -22.27 -5.27 -8.13
CA LEU A 113 -21.73 -3.91 -8.30
C LEU A 113 -20.57 -3.64 -7.32
N PHE A 114 -20.69 -4.08 -6.06
CA PHE A 114 -19.61 -3.99 -5.08
C PHE A 114 -18.47 -4.95 -5.38
N GLY A 115 -18.81 -6.22 -5.64
CA GLY A 115 -17.83 -7.29 -5.83
C GLY A 115 -16.94 -7.07 -7.05
N ALA A 116 -17.48 -6.52 -8.13
CA ALA A 116 -16.75 -6.32 -9.39
C ALA A 116 -15.44 -5.54 -9.20
N VAL A 117 -15.42 -4.48 -8.37
CA VAL A 117 -14.21 -3.70 -8.11
C VAL A 117 -13.12 -4.57 -7.46
N TYR A 118 -13.49 -5.37 -6.45
CA TYR A 118 -12.52 -6.21 -5.73
C TYR A 118 -12.06 -7.40 -6.58
N VAL A 119 -12.93 -7.99 -7.40
CA VAL A 119 -12.54 -9.00 -8.39
C VAL A 119 -11.52 -8.41 -9.38
N GLY A 120 -11.74 -7.17 -9.83
CA GLY A 120 -10.78 -6.42 -10.64
C GLY A 120 -9.42 -6.21 -9.96
N MET A 121 -9.43 -5.84 -8.67
CA MET A 121 -8.20 -5.69 -7.90
C MET A 121 -7.43 -7.01 -7.77
N VAL A 122 -8.11 -8.10 -7.43
CA VAL A 122 -7.48 -9.42 -7.24
C VAL A 122 -6.91 -9.95 -8.57
N SER A 123 -7.67 -9.85 -9.65
CA SER A 123 -7.26 -10.35 -10.97
C SER A 123 -6.03 -9.63 -11.55
N SER A 124 -5.79 -8.38 -11.14
CA SER A 124 -4.70 -7.55 -11.66
C SER A 124 -3.46 -7.49 -10.77
N ALA A 125 -3.52 -8.01 -9.53
CA ALA A 125 -2.46 -7.87 -8.54
C ALA A 125 -1.07 -8.35 -9.03
N PHE A 126 -1.01 -9.51 -9.70
CA PHE A 126 0.25 -10.05 -10.23
C PHE A 126 0.84 -9.16 -11.33
N VAL A 127 -0.01 -8.65 -12.22
CA VAL A 127 0.39 -7.78 -13.32
C VAL A 127 1.01 -6.50 -12.76
N TRP A 128 0.32 -5.85 -11.80
CA TRP A 128 0.84 -4.66 -11.15
C TRP A 128 2.17 -4.89 -10.42
N GLY A 129 2.33 -6.00 -9.71
CA GLY A 129 3.60 -6.31 -9.02
C GLY A 129 4.81 -6.24 -9.94
N PHE A 130 4.70 -6.76 -11.16
CA PHE A 130 5.78 -6.68 -12.15
C PHE A 130 5.92 -5.32 -12.82
N LEU A 131 4.80 -4.64 -13.07
CA LEU A 131 4.86 -3.27 -13.60
C LEU A 131 5.58 -2.33 -12.62
N ILE A 132 5.38 -2.50 -11.30
CA ILE A 132 6.05 -1.72 -10.23
C ILE A 132 7.58 -1.86 -10.29
N ASP A 133 8.06 -3.03 -10.67
CA ASP A 133 9.50 -3.31 -10.74
C ASP A 133 10.14 -2.91 -12.06
N THR A 134 9.35 -2.61 -13.10
CA THR A 134 9.87 -2.40 -14.46
C THR A 134 9.67 -0.98 -15.00
N LEU A 135 8.50 -0.37 -14.81
CA LEU A 135 8.15 0.90 -15.47
C LEU A 135 8.60 2.15 -14.69
N GLY A 136 8.94 2.00 -13.41
CA GLY A 136 9.17 3.11 -12.48
C GLY A 136 7.95 3.40 -11.62
N ARG A 137 8.18 3.90 -10.41
CA ARG A 137 7.12 4.05 -9.42
C ARG A 137 6.27 5.27 -9.73
N GLN A 138 6.88 6.40 -10.04
CA GLN A 138 6.16 7.63 -10.36
C GLN A 138 5.29 7.49 -11.62
N LYS A 139 5.87 6.96 -12.70
CA LYS A 139 5.14 6.75 -13.96
C LYS A 139 3.96 5.81 -13.78
N LEU A 140 4.17 4.73 -13.02
CA LEU A 140 3.15 3.74 -12.79
C LEU A 140 2.00 4.27 -11.92
N LEU A 141 2.32 5.07 -10.90
CA LEU A 141 1.31 5.80 -10.14
C LEU A 141 0.51 6.70 -11.09
N PHE A 142 1.17 7.53 -11.89
CA PHE A 142 0.52 8.44 -12.83
C PHE A 142 -0.45 7.71 -13.78
N TYR A 143 0.03 6.70 -14.51
CA TYR A 143 -0.81 5.98 -15.47
C TYR A 143 -1.92 5.18 -14.80
N GLY A 144 -1.68 4.59 -13.63
CA GLY A 144 -2.70 3.84 -12.90
C GLY A 144 -3.83 4.73 -12.37
N ILE A 145 -3.49 5.89 -11.79
CA ILE A 145 -4.48 6.87 -11.31
C ILE A 145 -5.24 7.49 -12.49
N LEU A 146 -4.54 7.80 -13.59
CA LEU A 146 -5.17 8.32 -14.80
C LEU A 146 -6.18 7.31 -15.36
N LEU A 147 -5.79 6.04 -15.46
CA LEU A 147 -6.67 4.98 -15.94
C LEU A 147 -7.88 4.78 -15.01
N SER A 148 -7.69 4.82 -13.69
CA SER A 148 -8.79 4.69 -12.74
C SER A 148 -9.76 5.87 -12.84
N GLY A 149 -9.25 7.09 -13.01
CA GLY A 149 -10.05 8.29 -13.28
C GLY A 149 -10.85 8.18 -14.58
N ILE A 150 -10.26 7.66 -15.66
CA ILE A 150 -10.97 7.41 -16.93
C ILE A 150 -12.11 6.42 -16.74
N MET A 151 -11.86 5.28 -16.08
CA MET A 151 -12.90 4.26 -15.84
C MET A 151 -14.04 4.79 -14.97
N GLU A 152 -13.72 5.62 -13.97
CA GLU A 152 -14.70 6.26 -13.10
C GLU A 152 -15.52 7.32 -13.86
N PHE A 153 -14.88 8.12 -14.71
CA PHE A 153 -15.56 9.10 -15.56
C PHE A 153 -16.51 8.41 -16.55
N LEU A 154 -16.04 7.36 -17.23
CA LEU A 154 -16.85 6.55 -18.14
C LEU A 154 -18.03 5.90 -17.42
N SER A 155 -17.85 5.48 -16.17
CA SER A 155 -18.94 4.94 -15.33
C SER A 155 -20.08 5.94 -15.16
N GLY A 156 -19.79 7.24 -15.10
CA GLY A 156 -20.81 8.30 -15.07
C GLY A 156 -21.65 8.38 -16.36
N LEU A 157 -21.09 8.01 -17.52
CA LEU A 157 -21.78 8.10 -18.82
C LEU A 157 -22.71 6.92 -19.12
N VAL A 158 -22.68 5.86 -18.32
CA VAL A 158 -23.23 4.55 -18.70
C VAL A 158 -24.70 4.36 -18.36
N GLN A 159 -25.54 4.14 -19.38
CA GLN A 159 -26.99 3.97 -19.21
C GLN A 159 -27.45 2.56 -18.81
N ARG A 160 -26.57 1.55 -18.85
CA ARG A 160 -26.90 0.14 -18.61
C ARG A 160 -26.17 -0.41 -17.39
N PHE A 161 -26.90 -1.11 -16.52
CA PHE A 161 -26.34 -1.66 -15.27
C PHE A 161 -25.13 -2.58 -15.48
N TRP A 162 -25.22 -3.59 -16.34
CA TRP A 162 -24.10 -4.53 -16.55
C TRP A 162 -22.85 -3.88 -17.15
N VAL A 163 -23.01 -2.84 -17.97
CA VAL A 163 -21.88 -2.06 -18.48
C VAL A 163 -21.21 -1.28 -17.33
N LEU A 164 -22.00 -0.76 -16.38
CA LEU A 164 -21.48 -0.10 -15.18
C LEU A 164 -20.67 -1.09 -14.33
N VAL A 165 -21.18 -2.31 -14.12
CA VAL A 165 -20.47 -3.38 -13.38
C VAL A 165 -19.13 -3.70 -14.06
N VAL A 166 -19.10 -3.83 -15.38
CA VAL A 166 -17.87 -4.09 -16.14
C VAL A 166 -16.87 -2.93 -16.01
N LEU A 167 -17.32 -1.68 -16.10
CA LEU A 167 -16.43 -0.54 -15.88
C LEU A 167 -15.91 -0.44 -14.44
N LYS A 168 -16.73 -0.82 -13.45
CA LYS A 168 -16.30 -0.91 -12.05
C LYS A 168 -15.26 -2.00 -11.85
N PHE A 169 -15.37 -3.14 -12.54
CA PHE A 169 -14.32 -4.14 -12.60
C PHE A 169 -13.01 -3.54 -13.13
N PHE A 170 -13.04 -2.80 -14.24
CA PHE A 170 -11.84 -2.13 -14.77
C PHE A 170 -11.32 -0.98 -13.89
N CYS A 171 -12.17 -0.25 -13.16
CA CYS A 171 -11.75 0.72 -12.11
C CYS A 171 -10.92 0.00 -11.02
N GLY A 172 -11.37 -1.20 -10.63
CA GLY A 172 -10.67 -2.07 -9.68
C GLY A 172 -9.32 -2.56 -10.21
N VAL A 173 -9.29 -3.01 -11.47
CA VAL A 173 -8.04 -3.35 -12.17
C VAL A 173 -7.08 -2.16 -12.15
N ALA A 174 -7.54 -0.96 -12.49
CA ALA A 174 -6.69 0.23 -12.56
C ALA A 174 -6.18 0.70 -11.19
N THR A 175 -6.99 0.57 -10.14
CA THR A 175 -6.69 1.11 -8.81
C THR A 175 -5.71 0.23 -8.01
N CYS A 176 -5.62 -1.07 -8.31
CA CYS A 176 -4.79 -2.03 -7.55
C CYS A 176 -3.31 -1.61 -7.43
N GLY A 177 -2.69 -1.22 -8.55
CA GLY A 177 -1.31 -0.77 -8.59
C GLY A 177 -1.05 0.47 -7.74
N PRO A 178 -1.72 1.60 -8.03
CA PRO A 178 -1.58 2.81 -7.22
C PRO A 178 -1.84 2.59 -5.75
N TYR A 179 -2.86 1.79 -5.40
CA TYR A 179 -3.20 1.49 -4.01
C TYR A 179 -2.06 0.78 -3.25
N SER A 180 -1.41 -0.21 -3.88
CA SER A 180 -0.28 -0.95 -3.28
C SER A 180 1.03 -0.16 -3.28
N LEU A 181 1.24 0.69 -4.28
CA LEU A 181 2.50 1.39 -4.48
C LEU A 181 2.59 2.71 -3.70
N ALA A 182 1.48 3.40 -3.46
CA ALA A 182 1.48 4.78 -2.99
C ALA A 182 2.35 4.98 -1.72
N PHE A 183 2.15 4.15 -0.69
CA PHE A 183 2.88 4.31 0.57
C PHE A 183 4.35 3.95 0.46
N THR A 184 4.68 2.96 -0.37
CA THR A 184 6.06 2.58 -0.67
C THR A 184 6.78 3.73 -1.34
N PHE A 185 6.17 4.31 -2.38
CA PHE A 185 6.72 5.43 -3.12
C PHE A 185 7.00 6.63 -2.22
N LEU A 186 6.06 7.01 -1.35
CA LEU A 186 6.28 8.10 -0.40
C LEU A 186 7.48 7.80 0.52
N SER A 187 7.59 6.57 1.03
CA SER A 187 8.63 6.17 1.99
C SER A 187 10.05 6.23 1.43
N GLU A 188 10.21 6.15 0.10
CA GLU A 188 11.49 6.15 -0.60
C GLU A 188 12.12 7.55 -0.75
N PHE A 189 11.40 8.60 -0.37
CA PHE A 189 11.94 9.97 -0.31
C PHE A 189 12.37 10.40 1.11
N TYR A 190 12.26 9.50 2.08
CA TYR A 190 12.57 9.79 3.48
C TYR A 190 13.62 8.83 4.03
N ASP A 191 14.49 9.40 4.85
CA ASP A 191 15.42 8.67 5.67
C ASP A 191 14.70 7.83 6.74
N LYS A 192 15.42 6.86 7.28
CA LYS A 192 14.89 5.88 8.22
C LYS A 192 14.25 6.50 9.47
N GLU A 193 14.70 7.67 9.93
CA GLU A 193 14.16 8.32 11.13
C GLU A 193 12.76 8.90 10.90
N HIS A 194 12.53 9.49 9.72
CA HIS A 194 11.29 10.17 9.37
C HIS A 194 10.29 9.28 8.64
N ARG A 195 10.77 8.20 8.00
CA ARG A 195 9.98 7.30 7.15
C ARG A 195 8.69 6.81 7.83
N ASP A 196 8.80 6.24 9.03
CA ASP A 196 7.65 5.67 9.74
C ASP A 196 6.59 6.74 10.11
N LYS A 197 7.06 7.92 10.56
CA LYS A 197 6.18 9.04 10.97
C LYS A 197 5.39 9.57 9.76
N ILE A 198 6.04 9.69 8.62
CA ILE A 198 5.44 10.24 7.40
C ILE A 198 4.44 9.27 6.78
N VAL A 199 4.81 7.99 6.73
CA VAL A 199 3.91 6.88 6.33
C VAL A 199 2.64 6.90 7.19
N LEU A 200 2.79 7.11 8.49
CA LEU A 200 1.69 7.24 9.44
C LEU A 200 0.81 8.48 9.18
N TYR A 201 1.40 9.68 9.06
CA TYR A 201 0.66 10.90 8.72
C TYR A 201 -0.10 10.77 7.41
N ALA A 202 0.51 10.14 6.40
CA ALA A 202 -0.12 9.90 5.13
C ALA A 202 -1.32 8.94 5.22
N GLY A 203 -1.29 7.99 6.16
CA GLY A 203 -2.46 7.17 6.51
C GLY A 203 -3.58 8.00 7.18
N GLY A 204 -3.20 8.91 8.07
CA GLY A 204 -4.13 9.88 8.67
C GLY A 204 -4.82 10.75 7.63
N PHE A 205 -4.08 11.30 6.66
CA PHE A 205 -4.67 12.06 5.56
C PHE A 205 -5.57 11.19 4.67
N SER A 206 -5.17 9.94 4.38
CA SER A 206 -6.02 9.00 3.63
C SER A 206 -7.40 8.80 4.28
N SER A 207 -7.47 8.81 5.62
CA SER A 207 -8.74 8.65 6.34
C SER A 207 -9.72 9.81 6.13
N PHE A 208 -9.26 10.98 5.67
CA PHE A 208 -10.15 12.10 5.33
C PHE A 208 -11.03 11.80 4.11
N ALA A 209 -10.66 10.84 3.26
CA ALA A 209 -11.51 10.36 2.16
C ALA A 209 -12.88 9.87 2.65
N PHE A 210 -12.95 9.30 3.86
CA PHE A 210 -14.21 8.84 4.48
C PHE A 210 -15.15 9.99 4.86
N VAL A 211 -14.65 11.23 4.92
CA VAL A 211 -15.47 12.44 5.17
C VAL A 211 -15.76 13.13 3.84
N LEU A 212 -14.73 13.31 3.02
CA LEU A 212 -14.80 14.03 1.75
C LEU A 212 -15.78 13.39 0.77
N GLN A 213 -15.81 12.07 0.66
CA GLN A 213 -16.65 11.41 -0.33
C GLN A 213 -18.15 11.43 0.02
N PRO A 214 -18.59 11.14 1.26
CA PRO A 214 -19.96 11.41 1.69
C PRO A 214 -20.34 12.90 1.58
N LEU A 215 -19.41 13.82 1.81
CA LEU A 215 -19.66 15.25 1.65
C LEU A 215 -20.01 15.61 0.19
N VAL A 216 -19.23 15.09 -0.77
CA VAL A 216 -19.53 15.25 -2.20
C VAL A 216 -20.86 14.59 -2.57
N ALA A 217 -21.16 13.42 -2.01
CA ALA A 217 -22.44 12.73 -2.21
C ALA A 217 -23.63 13.53 -1.64
N TYR A 218 -23.48 14.11 -0.45
CA TYR A 218 -24.48 14.94 0.22
C TYR A 218 -24.89 16.15 -0.61
N PHE A 219 -23.93 16.82 -1.25
CA PHE A 219 -24.23 17.95 -2.11
C PHE A 219 -24.80 17.50 -3.46
N LEU A 220 -24.22 16.48 -4.11
CA LEU A 220 -24.54 16.17 -5.51
C LEU A 220 -25.78 15.28 -5.69
N ILE A 221 -25.98 14.28 -4.83
CA ILE A 221 -27.02 13.27 -5.04
C ILE A 221 -28.44 13.82 -4.81
N PRO A 222 -28.71 14.65 -3.78
CA PRO A 222 -30.02 15.24 -3.58
C PRO A 222 -30.37 16.39 -4.55
N MET A 223 -29.43 16.89 -5.34
CA MET A 223 -29.73 17.95 -6.30
C MET A 223 -30.57 17.42 -7.47
N ASP A 224 -31.58 18.19 -7.87
CA ASP A 224 -32.43 17.92 -9.03
C ASP A 224 -31.69 18.25 -10.33
N ILE A 225 -30.72 17.41 -10.69
CA ILE A 225 -29.93 17.53 -11.91
C ILE A 225 -30.40 16.47 -12.90
N ASN A 226 -30.90 16.91 -14.05
CA ASN A 226 -31.20 16.05 -15.19
C ASN A 226 -30.81 16.77 -16.47
N PHE A 227 -29.65 16.42 -17.02
CA PHE A 227 -29.24 16.91 -18.34
C PHE A 227 -29.48 15.85 -19.39
N GLN A 228 -30.20 16.19 -20.45
CA GLN A 228 -30.49 15.28 -21.57
C GLN A 228 -29.73 15.72 -22.80
N PHE A 229 -28.94 14.81 -23.36
CA PHE A 229 -28.17 15.02 -24.58
C PHE A 229 -28.59 14.00 -25.65
N LEU A 230 -28.29 14.30 -26.91
CA LEU A 230 -28.55 13.41 -28.06
C LEU A 230 -30.00 12.92 -28.13
N ASN A 231 -30.96 13.85 -28.07
CA ASN A 231 -32.41 13.57 -28.13
C ASN A 231 -32.88 12.55 -27.07
N GLY A 232 -32.26 12.54 -25.88
CA GLY A 232 -32.65 11.67 -24.75
C GLY A 232 -31.89 10.35 -24.65
N ASN A 233 -30.97 10.05 -25.58
CA ASN A 233 -30.16 8.83 -25.51
C ASN A 233 -29.10 8.85 -24.40
N LEU A 234 -28.66 10.05 -23.99
CA LEU A 234 -27.70 10.22 -22.90
C LEU A 234 -28.32 11.11 -21.82
N ILE A 235 -28.67 10.48 -20.69
CA ILE A 235 -29.24 11.14 -19.52
C ILE A 235 -28.15 11.25 -18.45
N ILE A 236 -27.85 12.47 -18.00
CA ILE A 236 -26.91 12.74 -16.92
C ILE A 236 -27.69 13.19 -15.69
N ASP A 237 -27.95 12.24 -14.79
CA ASP A 237 -28.58 12.44 -13.49
C ASP A 237 -27.57 12.73 -12.38
N ASN A 238 -28.08 13.14 -11.22
CA ASN A 238 -27.33 13.43 -9.98
C ASN A 238 -26.22 12.42 -9.62
N TRP A 239 -26.50 11.11 -9.60
CA TRP A 239 -25.52 10.07 -9.25
C TRP A 239 -24.41 9.93 -10.29
N ARG A 240 -24.68 10.27 -11.55
CA ARG A 240 -23.69 10.29 -12.63
C ARG A 240 -22.75 11.48 -12.47
N VAL A 241 -23.31 12.65 -12.15
CA VAL A 241 -22.54 13.85 -11.81
C VAL A 241 -21.65 13.59 -10.59
N PHE A 242 -22.13 12.84 -9.60
CA PHE A 242 -21.31 12.39 -8.48
C PHE A 242 -20.08 11.59 -8.94
N LEU A 243 -20.27 10.55 -9.77
CA LEU A 243 -19.15 9.75 -10.29
C LEU A 243 -18.15 10.60 -11.12
N MET A 244 -18.67 11.49 -11.97
CA MET A 244 -17.85 12.40 -12.76
C MET A 244 -17.09 13.41 -11.89
N THR A 245 -17.69 13.90 -10.81
CA THR A 245 -17.01 14.81 -9.88
C THR A 245 -15.89 14.09 -9.12
N CYS A 246 -16.14 12.85 -8.69
CA CYS A 246 -15.11 11.99 -8.10
C CYS A 246 -13.94 11.76 -9.08
N SER A 247 -14.20 11.52 -10.36
CA SER A 247 -13.14 11.32 -11.34
C SER A 247 -12.32 12.58 -11.62
N VAL A 248 -12.92 13.77 -11.59
CA VAL A 248 -12.19 15.05 -11.66
C VAL A 248 -11.16 15.17 -10.54
N MET A 249 -11.52 14.78 -9.31
CA MET A 249 -10.56 14.77 -8.19
C MET A 249 -9.42 13.77 -8.43
N VAL A 250 -9.72 12.60 -9.00
CA VAL A 250 -8.72 11.59 -9.36
C VAL A 250 -7.77 12.11 -10.44
N PHE A 251 -8.28 12.82 -11.46
CA PHE A 251 -7.45 13.44 -12.50
C PHE A 251 -6.53 14.52 -11.93
N LEU A 252 -7.02 15.33 -10.99
CA LEU A 252 -6.19 16.30 -10.28
C LEU A 252 -5.06 15.59 -9.52
N ALA A 253 -5.35 14.48 -8.83
CA ALA A 253 -4.34 13.69 -8.15
C ALA A 253 -3.30 13.10 -9.14
N ALA A 254 -3.72 12.61 -10.31
CA ALA A 254 -2.80 12.15 -11.35
C ALA A 254 -1.86 13.28 -11.81
N PHE A 255 -2.39 14.48 -12.08
CA PHE A 255 -1.57 15.63 -12.49
C PHE A 255 -0.54 16.04 -11.42
N LEU A 256 -0.91 15.96 -10.14
CA LEU A 256 0.02 16.26 -9.04
C LEU A 256 1.12 15.20 -8.92
N VAL A 257 0.81 13.92 -9.15
CA VAL A 257 1.80 12.84 -9.19
C VAL A 257 2.76 13.01 -10.38
N TYR A 258 2.27 13.51 -11.52
CA TYR A 258 3.13 13.81 -12.67
C TYR A 258 4.25 14.80 -12.31
N SER A 259 3.98 15.72 -11.39
CA SER A 259 4.95 16.74 -10.94
C SER A 259 5.98 16.22 -9.93
N MET A 260 5.83 14.98 -9.44
CA MET A 260 6.77 14.35 -8.51
C MET A 260 7.97 13.76 -9.26
N ASP A 261 9.10 13.68 -8.57
CA ASP A 261 10.29 13.00 -9.10
C ASP A 261 10.14 11.48 -9.00
N GLU A 262 10.89 10.74 -9.83
CA GLU A 262 10.96 9.29 -9.71
C GLU A 262 11.71 8.87 -8.45
N SER A 263 11.37 7.69 -7.92
CA SER A 263 11.98 7.17 -6.71
C SER A 263 13.50 7.00 -6.87
N PRO A 264 14.33 7.62 -6.00
CA PRO A 264 15.77 7.43 -6.05
C PRO A 264 16.16 5.97 -5.80
N LYS A 265 15.39 5.24 -4.96
CA LYS A 265 15.59 3.82 -4.70
C LYS A 265 15.35 2.98 -5.95
N PHE A 266 14.30 3.28 -6.72
CA PHE A 266 14.07 2.63 -8.02
C PHE A 266 15.19 2.86 -9.00
N LEU A 267 15.63 4.11 -9.13
CA LEU A 267 16.67 4.47 -10.08
C LEU A 267 17.98 3.76 -9.75
N MET A 268 18.31 3.60 -8.46
CA MET A 268 19.44 2.78 -8.00
C MET A 268 19.24 1.29 -8.32
N ALA A 269 18.06 0.74 -8.03
CA ALA A 269 17.72 -0.67 -8.25
C ALA A 269 17.75 -1.06 -9.74
N VAL A 270 17.48 -0.13 -10.66
CA VAL A 270 17.53 -0.34 -12.12
C VAL A 270 18.91 0.00 -12.73
N GLY A 271 19.85 0.52 -11.94
CA GLY A 271 21.20 0.89 -12.40
C GLY A 271 21.28 2.27 -13.08
N ARG A 272 20.22 3.10 -12.99
CA ARG A 272 20.18 4.49 -13.50
C ARG A 272 20.82 5.45 -12.49
N HIS A 273 22.09 5.20 -12.15
CA HIS A 273 22.82 5.91 -11.09
C HIS A 273 22.91 7.42 -11.27
N LYS A 274 23.10 7.90 -12.50
CA LYS A 274 23.18 9.35 -12.80
C LYS A 274 21.88 10.08 -12.46
N GLU A 275 20.75 9.46 -12.75
CA GLU A 275 19.43 10.03 -12.44
C GLU A 275 19.11 9.93 -10.96
N ALA A 276 19.44 8.81 -10.30
CA ALA A 276 19.31 8.68 -8.86
C ALA A 276 20.08 9.79 -8.14
N LEU A 277 21.32 10.04 -8.56
CA LEU A 277 22.18 11.07 -8.00
C LEU A 277 21.65 12.48 -8.25
N HIS A 278 21.06 12.73 -9.43
CA HIS A 278 20.37 13.99 -9.70
C HIS A 278 19.20 14.23 -8.73
N VAL A 279 18.39 13.19 -8.46
CA VAL A 279 17.30 13.27 -7.48
C VAL A 279 17.84 13.53 -6.08
N PHE A 280 18.86 12.80 -5.62
CA PHE A 280 19.46 13.05 -4.29
C PHE A 280 20.01 14.47 -4.15
N ARG A 281 20.72 14.98 -5.16
CA ARG A 281 21.23 16.36 -5.17
C ARG A 281 20.12 17.39 -5.12
N LYS A 282 19.01 17.16 -5.83
CA LYS A 282 17.81 18.01 -5.80
C LYS A 282 17.17 18.02 -4.41
N ILE A 283 17.02 16.86 -3.78
CA ILE A 283 16.49 16.74 -2.40
C ILE A 283 17.41 17.50 -1.43
N TYR A 284 18.72 17.22 -1.49
CA TYR A 284 19.73 17.84 -0.63
C TYR A 284 19.71 19.38 -0.75
N SER A 285 19.76 19.91 -1.97
CA SER A 285 19.80 21.34 -2.20
C SER A 285 18.54 22.04 -1.70
N GLN A 286 17.36 21.46 -1.92
CA GLN A 286 16.10 22.04 -1.46
C GLN A 286 15.88 21.92 0.06
N ASN A 287 16.47 20.91 0.70
CA ASN A 287 16.35 20.72 2.14
C ASN A 287 17.34 21.54 2.94
N THR A 288 18.58 21.67 2.45
CA THR A 288 19.68 22.34 3.18
C THR A 288 19.90 23.78 2.71
N GLY A 289 19.48 24.14 1.50
CA GLY A 289 19.80 25.43 0.87
C GLY A 289 21.18 25.48 0.21
N ASN A 290 21.99 24.43 0.35
CA ASN A 290 23.31 24.33 -0.26
C ASN A 290 23.23 24.02 -1.77
N PRO A 291 24.28 24.34 -2.56
CA PRO A 291 24.30 24.01 -3.98
C PRO A 291 24.29 22.48 -4.22
N PRO A 292 23.59 21.99 -5.26
CA PRO A 292 23.48 20.55 -5.57
C PRO A 292 24.83 19.82 -5.68
N GLU A 293 25.88 20.51 -6.11
CA GLU A 293 27.23 19.98 -6.32
C GLU A 293 27.97 19.69 -5.01
N SER A 294 27.57 20.34 -3.91
CA SER A 294 28.16 20.13 -2.58
C SER A 294 27.64 18.86 -1.86
N TYR A 295 26.75 18.11 -2.51
CA TYR A 295 26.27 16.84 -1.98
C TYR A 295 27.42 15.83 -1.84
N PRO A 296 27.63 15.24 -0.65
CA PRO A 296 28.86 14.50 -0.31
C PRO A 296 29.02 13.16 -1.04
N ILE A 297 27.96 12.60 -1.62
CA ILE A 297 27.99 11.29 -2.25
C ILE A 297 28.03 11.43 -3.76
N SER A 298 29.08 10.86 -4.37
CA SER A 298 29.33 10.87 -5.82
C SER A 298 29.13 9.51 -6.48
N ILE A 299 29.29 8.41 -5.74
CA ILE A 299 29.19 7.04 -6.24
C ILE A 299 28.11 6.28 -5.45
N LEU A 300 27.18 5.66 -6.18
CA LEU A 300 26.08 4.86 -5.62
C LEU A 300 26.35 3.39 -5.89
N ARG A 301 26.13 2.53 -4.89
CA ARG A 301 26.27 1.08 -5.02
C ARG A 301 25.25 0.52 -6.02
N SER A 302 25.67 -0.36 -6.93
CA SER A 302 24.73 -1.10 -7.78
C SER A 302 24.10 -2.25 -7.00
N GLU A 303 22.76 -2.32 -7.02
CA GLU A 303 22.03 -3.51 -6.54
C GLU A 303 22.00 -4.62 -7.61
N ILE A 304 22.41 -4.29 -8.84
CA ILE A 304 22.49 -5.20 -9.98
C ILE A 304 23.95 -5.65 -10.15
N SER A 305 24.18 -6.98 -10.21
CA SER A 305 25.46 -7.55 -10.65
C SER A 305 25.71 -7.17 -12.11
N GLU A 306 26.90 -6.66 -12.45
CA GLU A 306 27.24 -6.04 -13.74
C GLU A 306 26.77 -6.85 -14.99
N GLU A 307 26.68 -8.17 -14.89
CA GLU A 307 26.17 -9.08 -15.94
C GLU A 307 24.72 -8.82 -16.41
N GLN A 308 23.86 -8.19 -15.61
CA GLN A 308 22.46 -7.94 -15.99
C GLN A 308 22.25 -6.62 -16.74
N SER A 309 23.20 -5.69 -16.67
CA SER A 309 23.11 -4.37 -17.33
C SER A 309 23.22 -4.44 -18.85
N LEU A 310 23.89 -5.47 -19.39
CA LEU A 310 24.16 -5.60 -20.83
C LEU A 310 23.04 -6.26 -21.65
N LYS A 311 21.95 -6.72 -21.02
CA LYS A 311 20.80 -7.28 -21.74
C LYS A 311 19.70 -6.22 -21.81
N SER A 312 19.82 -5.37 -22.82
CA SER A 312 18.72 -4.57 -23.37
C SER A 312 17.44 -5.41 -23.45
N MET A 313 16.31 -4.77 -23.10
CA MET A 313 14.97 -5.35 -23.01
C MET A 313 14.71 -6.44 -24.08
N PRO A 314 14.67 -7.73 -23.73
CA PRO A 314 13.98 -8.69 -24.57
C PRO A 314 12.48 -8.53 -24.28
N SER A 315 11.63 -8.64 -25.30
CA SER A 315 10.19 -8.82 -25.13
C SER A 315 9.92 -9.91 -24.09
N ILE A 316 9.55 -9.52 -22.87
CA ILE A 316 9.43 -10.45 -21.74
C ILE A 316 8.18 -11.29 -22.01
N SER A 317 8.40 -12.53 -22.45
CA SER A 317 7.33 -13.50 -22.61
C SER A 317 6.59 -13.70 -21.29
N VAL A 318 5.25 -13.70 -21.33
CA VAL A 318 4.35 -13.84 -20.18
C VAL A 318 4.70 -15.07 -19.32
N THR A 319 5.19 -16.14 -19.92
CA THR A 319 5.63 -17.36 -19.22
C THR A 319 6.86 -17.14 -18.35
N LYS A 320 7.84 -16.34 -18.82
CA LYS A 320 9.00 -15.95 -18.00
C LYS A 320 8.58 -15.04 -16.85
N PHE A 321 7.60 -14.17 -17.06
CA PHE A 321 7.02 -13.31 -16.02
C PHE A 321 6.36 -14.14 -14.89
N ILE A 322 5.45 -15.06 -15.24
CA ILE A 322 4.79 -15.93 -14.26
C ILE A 322 5.83 -16.76 -13.49
N ARG A 323 6.84 -17.29 -14.19
CA ARG A 323 7.91 -18.07 -13.55
C ARG A 323 8.73 -17.25 -12.55
N LYS A 324 9.10 -16.01 -12.89
CA LYS A 324 9.83 -15.12 -11.96
C LYS A 324 8.98 -14.77 -10.73
N GLY A 325 7.72 -14.40 -10.93
CA GLY A 325 6.79 -14.12 -9.83
C GLY A 325 6.62 -15.33 -8.91
N TRP A 326 6.47 -16.53 -9.49
CA TRP A 326 6.35 -17.76 -8.71
C TRP A 326 7.60 -18.06 -7.87
N ILE A 327 8.80 -17.79 -8.39
CA ILE A 327 10.06 -17.98 -7.65
C ILE A 327 10.14 -17.07 -6.42
N GLN A 328 9.65 -15.82 -6.52
CA GLN A 328 9.62 -14.88 -5.38
C GLN A 328 8.55 -15.23 -4.34
N ILE A 329 7.43 -15.81 -4.79
CA ILE A 329 6.30 -16.17 -3.92
C ILE A 329 6.54 -17.52 -3.20
N LYS A 330 7.21 -18.46 -3.86
CA LYS A 330 7.46 -19.82 -3.35
C LYS A 330 8.03 -19.85 -1.92
N PRO A 331 9.01 -19.01 -1.51
CA PRO A 331 9.57 -19.02 -0.17
C PRO A 331 8.55 -18.77 0.94
N PHE A 332 7.50 -17.97 0.69
CA PHE A 332 6.44 -17.70 1.67
C PHE A 332 5.59 -18.93 2.00
N PHE A 333 5.49 -19.88 1.06
CA PHE A 333 4.75 -21.12 1.22
C PHE A 333 5.62 -22.31 1.67
N LEU A 334 6.89 -22.06 1.98
CA LEU A 334 7.83 -23.07 2.47
C LEU A 334 8.12 -22.87 3.96
N GLN A 335 8.43 -23.96 4.65
CA GLN A 335 8.88 -23.92 6.05
C GLN A 335 10.30 -23.34 6.10
N PRO A 336 10.65 -22.46 7.06
CA PRO A 336 9.93 -22.06 8.28
C PRO A 336 8.94 -20.88 8.14
N TYR A 337 8.83 -20.26 6.95
CA TYR A 337 8.02 -19.05 6.75
C TYR A 337 6.52 -19.29 6.56
N LEU A 338 6.11 -20.54 6.30
CA LEU A 338 4.72 -20.92 6.06
C LEU A 338 3.78 -20.53 7.21
N THR A 339 4.10 -20.85 8.46
CA THR A 339 3.21 -20.56 9.61
C THR A 339 3.07 -19.05 9.87
N PRO A 340 4.16 -18.26 9.95
CA PRO A 340 4.04 -16.80 10.10
C PRO A 340 3.32 -16.13 8.92
N SER A 341 3.60 -16.54 7.69
CA SER A 341 2.97 -15.95 6.49
C SER A 341 1.48 -16.28 6.44
N SER A 342 1.10 -17.54 6.70
CA SER A 342 -0.31 -17.96 6.74
C SER A 342 -1.11 -17.20 7.80
N LEU A 343 -0.55 -17.04 9.02
CA LEU A 343 -1.19 -16.25 10.08
C LEU A 343 -1.37 -14.78 9.65
N THR A 344 -0.35 -14.20 9.00
CA THR A 344 -0.38 -12.82 8.53
C THR A 344 -1.43 -12.62 7.43
N PHE A 345 -1.52 -13.55 6.47
CA PHE A 345 -2.53 -13.50 5.42
C PHE A 345 -3.94 -13.68 5.95
N LEU A 346 -4.16 -14.59 6.90
CA LEU A 346 -5.46 -14.77 7.54
C LEU A 346 -5.89 -13.52 8.29
N LEU A 347 -4.98 -12.93 9.08
CA LEU A 347 -5.26 -11.71 9.83
C LEU A 347 -5.58 -10.54 8.89
N LEU A 348 -4.78 -10.35 7.84
CA LEU A 348 -5.01 -9.31 6.84
C LEU A 348 -6.35 -9.50 6.11
N PHE A 349 -6.67 -10.74 5.74
CA PHE A 349 -7.94 -11.08 5.10
C PHE A 349 -9.12 -10.74 6.00
N MET A 350 -9.10 -11.13 7.28
CA MET A 350 -10.19 -10.83 8.21
C MET A 350 -10.35 -9.34 8.46
N THR A 351 -9.25 -8.61 8.69
CA THR A 351 -9.29 -7.15 8.88
C THR A 351 -9.87 -6.44 7.65
N MET A 352 -9.43 -6.83 6.45
CA MET A 352 -9.94 -6.24 5.20
C MET A 352 -11.38 -6.65 4.91
N LEU A 353 -11.78 -7.88 5.23
CA LEU A 353 -13.15 -8.35 5.08
C LEU A 353 -14.10 -7.53 5.96
N THR A 354 -13.79 -7.39 7.25
CA THR A 354 -14.61 -6.63 8.19
C THR A 354 -14.70 -5.16 7.76
N LEU A 355 -13.55 -4.50 7.54
CA LEU A 355 -13.52 -3.08 7.21
C LEU A 355 -14.31 -2.76 5.93
N ASN A 356 -14.03 -3.50 4.85
CA ASN A 356 -14.65 -3.24 3.56
C ASN A 356 -16.15 -3.61 3.56
N THR A 357 -16.54 -4.69 4.23
CA THR A 357 -17.96 -5.09 4.28
C THR A 357 -18.81 -4.03 4.97
N PHE A 358 -18.39 -3.56 6.15
CA PHE A 358 -19.11 -2.52 6.87
C PHE A 358 -19.14 -1.23 6.07
N ARG A 359 -17.98 -0.78 5.59
CA ARG A 359 -17.86 0.45 4.78
C ARG A 359 -18.79 0.45 3.57
N LEU A 360 -18.86 -0.65 2.83
CA LEU A 360 -19.62 -0.70 1.57
C LEU A 360 -21.13 -0.77 1.78
N ARG A 361 -21.57 -1.41 2.86
CA ARG A 361 -23.00 -1.59 3.18
C ARG A 361 -23.60 -0.41 3.94
N LEU A 362 -22.76 0.41 4.57
CA LEU A 362 -23.18 1.46 5.50
C LEU A 362 -24.22 2.44 4.91
N PRO A 363 -24.03 3.06 3.73
CA PRO A 363 -25.00 4.01 3.20
C PRO A 363 -26.35 3.33 2.88
N ASN A 364 -26.31 2.11 2.34
CA ASN A 364 -27.52 1.34 2.06
C ASN A 364 -28.26 0.93 3.34
N MET A 365 -27.54 0.60 4.42
CA MET A 365 -28.16 0.34 5.72
C MET A 365 -28.90 1.56 6.25
N TYR A 366 -28.30 2.76 6.17
CA TYR A 366 -28.99 4.00 6.56
C TYR A 366 -30.22 4.27 5.69
N ALA A 367 -30.12 4.07 4.37
CA ALA A 367 -31.25 4.21 3.47
C ALA A 367 -32.42 3.29 3.87
N THR A 368 -32.14 2.02 4.21
CA THR A 368 -33.18 1.08 4.66
C THR A 368 -33.81 1.46 6.00
N ILE A 369 -33.02 1.98 6.94
CA ILE A 369 -33.53 2.40 8.26
C ILE A 369 -34.44 3.63 8.11
N ILE A 370 -34.03 4.62 7.32
CA ILE A 370 -34.81 5.85 7.10
C ILE A 370 -36.12 5.52 6.37
N ALA A 371 -36.08 4.63 5.37
CA ALA A 371 -37.26 4.19 4.64
C ALA A 371 -38.27 3.43 5.52
N ALA A 372 -37.80 2.74 6.57
CA ALA A 372 -38.64 1.97 7.47
C ALA A 372 -39.48 2.82 8.45
N LYS A 373 -39.32 4.15 8.49
CA LYS A 373 -40.07 5.11 9.34
C LYS A 373 -40.38 4.58 10.76
N GLY A 374 -39.35 4.17 11.49
CA GLY A 374 -39.45 3.75 12.90
C GLY A 374 -38.07 3.53 13.53
N ASP A 375 -38.00 3.53 14.86
CA ASP A 375 -36.81 3.16 15.65
C ASP A 375 -36.55 1.64 15.58
N HIS A 376 -36.40 1.11 14.37
CA HIS A 376 -36.09 -0.29 14.14
C HIS A 376 -34.58 -0.50 14.15
N THR A 377 -34.14 -1.55 14.84
CA THR A 377 -32.74 -1.97 14.78
C THR A 377 -32.41 -2.52 13.39
N VAL A 378 -31.13 -2.45 13.00
CA VAL A 378 -30.63 -2.98 11.71
C VAL A 378 -31.05 -4.44 11.48
N CYS A 379 -31.13 -5.23 12.56
CA CYS A 379 -31.53 -6.63 12.51
C CYS A 379 -33.04 -6.82 12.21
N GLU A 380 -33.90 -5.94 12.73
CA GLU A 380 -35.36 -5.98 12.54
C GLU A 380 -35.79 -5.54 11.13
N CYS A 381 -35.06 -4.58 10.52
CA CYS A 381 -35.28 -4.21 9.12
C CYS A 381 -34.90 -5.34 8.13
N ARG A 382 -34.03 -6.27 8.54
CA ARG A 382 -33.55 -7.36 7.68
C ARG A 382 -34.45 -8.61 7.71
N THR A 383 -35.15 -8.84 8.81
CA THR A 383 -36.05 -9.99 9.00
C THR A 383 -37.49 -9.70 8.58
N SER A 384 -37.86 -8.42 8.44
CA SER A 384 -39.19 -8.01 7.98
C SER A 384 -39.27 -8.10 6.45
N THR A 385 -39.64 -9.28 5.95
CA THR A 385 -39.98 -9.52 4.55
C THR A 385 -41.21 -8.72 4.05
N ASN A 386 -41.93 -8.05 4.97
CA ASN A 386 -43.16 -7.31 4.72
C ASN A 386 -43.04 -5.78 4.84
N VAL A 387 -41.87 -5.21 5.17
CA VAL A 387 -41.67 -3.78 4.92
C VAL A 387 -41.58 -3.65 3.41
N THR A 388 -42.66 -3.16 2.82
CA THR A 388 -42.77 -2.92 1.40
C THR A 388 -41.69 -1.92 1.01
N TYR A 389 -40.53 -2.46 0.57
CA TYR A 389 -39.42 -1.71 -0.03
C TYR A 389 -39.88 -0.83 -1.21
N THR A 390 -41.09 -1.11 -1.73
CA THR A 390 -41.84 -0.32 -2.71
C THR A 390 -42.29 1.05 -2.21
N ALA A 391 -42.27 1.34 -0.90
CA ALA A 391 -42.71 2.64 -0.36
C ALA A 391 -41.72 3.81 -0.61
N ALA A 392 -40.47 3.53 -0.97
CA ALA A 392 -39.43 4.55 -1.23
C ALA A 392 -39.15 4.83 -2.72
N CYS A 393 -39.64 3.98 -3.63
CA CYS A 393 -39.51 4.18 -5.08
C CYS A 393 -40.78 4.84 -5.61
N ARG A 394 -40.68 6.05 -6.17
CA ARG A 394 -41.80 6.68 -6.90
C ARG A 394 -41.54 6.54 -8.40
N GLY A 395 -41.80 5.35 -8.94
CA GLY A 395 -41.39 4.99 -10.31
C GLY A 395 -39.88 4.72 -10.39
N THR A 396 -39.20 5.28 -11.39
CA THR A 396 -37.74 5.17 -11.54
C THR A 396 -36.94 6.07 -10.59
N LEU A 397 -37.61 6.98 -9.89
CA LEU A 397 -36.99 7.93 -8.95
C LEU A 397 -36.93 7.33 -7.54
N ALA A 398 -35.72 7.10 -7.04
CA ALA A 398 -35.47 6.84 -5.62
C ALA A 398 -35.44 8.19 -4.89
N LEU A 399 -36.31 8.39 -3.90
CA LEU A 399 -36.25 9.60 -3.06
C LEU A 399 -35.13 9.39 -2.04
N VAL A 400 -33.94 9.89 -2.34
CA VAL A 400 -32.76 9.70 -1.50
C VAL A 400 -32.72 10.80 -0.45
N ASP A 401 -32.92 10.42 0.81
CA ASP A 401 -32.80 11.35 1.94
C ASP A 401 -31.33 11.80 2.14
N PRO A 402 -31.03 13.11 2.12
CA PRO A 402 -29.68 13.62 2.38
C PRO A 402 -29.08 13.14 3.72
N GLU A 403 -29.92 12.78 4.70
CA GLU A 403 -29.51 12.30 6.02
C GLU A 403 -28.61 11.06 5.95
N ILE A 404 -28.76 10.22 4.91
CA ILE A 404 -27.89 9.05 4.65
C ILE A 404 -26.41 9.47 4.60
N TYR A 405 -26.13 10.57 3.91
CA TYR A 405 -24.78 11.06 3.67
C TYR A 405 -24.24 11.82 4.89
N ILE A 406 -25.10 12.51 5.64
CA ILE A 406 -24.75 13.12 6.94
C ILE A 406 -24.31 12.04 7.93
N LYS A 407 -25.11 10.98 8.09
CA LYS A 407 -24.78 9.84 8.98
C LYS A 407 -23.47 9.16 8.55
N SER A 408 -23.27 8.99 7.24
CA SER A 408 -22.01 8.45 6.69
C SER A 408 -20.81 9.36 6.98
N MET A 409 -20.98 10.69 6.93
CA MET A 409 -19.95 11.68 7.27
C MET A 409 -19.60 11.67 8.76
N ILE A 410 -20.58 11.45 9.65
CA ILE A 410 -20.33 11.31 11.10
C ILE A 410 -19.43 10.10 11.37
N VAL A 411 -19.74 8.94 10.77
CA VAL A 411 -18.89 7.75 10.88
C VAL A 411 -17.50 8.01 10.30
N GLY A 412 -17.43 8.66 9.13
CA GLY A 412 -16.15 9.05 8.53
C GLY A 412 -15.32 9.98 9.42
N SER A 413 -15.96 10.92 10.11
CA SER A 413 -15.32 11.86 11.02
C SER A 413 -14.80 11.18 12.29
N ALA A 414 -15.55 10.18 12.79
CA ALA A 414 -15.10 9.33 13.89
C ALA A 414 -13.86 8.51 13.49
N VAL A 415 -13.88 7.89 12.30
CA VAL A 415 -12.71 7.15 11.76
C VAL A 415 -11.51 8.08 11.60
N PHE A 416 -11.69 9.26 11.01
CA PHE A 416 -10.63 10.26 10.86
C PHE A 416 -10.04 10.67 12.22
N SER A 417 -10.90 10.97 13.20
CA SER A 417 -10.47 11.35 14.55
C SER A 417 -9.72 10.21 15.24
N MET A 418 -10.18 8.96 15.11
CA MET A 418 -9.50 7.79 15.65
C MET A 418 -8.10 7.62 15.05
N PHE A 419 -7.93 7.84 13.75
CA PHE A 419 -6.61 7.82 13.12
C PHE A 419 -5.69 8.87 13.76
N TRP A 420 -6.12 10.13 13.88
CA TRP A 420 -5.28 11.17 14.48
C TRP A 420 -4.99 10.96 15.96
N VAL A 421 -5.94 10.42 16.71
CA VAL A 421 -5.71 10.00 18.10
C VAL A 421 -4.67 8.87 18.15
N ALA A 422 -4.75 7.87 17.28
CA ALA A 422 -3.74 6.81 17.19
C ALA A 422 -2.35 7.37 16.85
N ILE A 423 -2.26 8.35 15.94
CA ILE A 423 -1.01 9.05 15.60
C ILE A 423 -0.47 9.84 16.80
N PHE A 424 -1.34 10.50 17.55
CA PHE A 424 -0.94 11.23 18.74
C PHE A 424 -0.40 10.28 19.82
N ILE A 425 -1.10 9.17 20.07
CA ILE A 425 -0.70 8.15 21.04
C ILE A 425 0.67 7.56 20.68
N THR A 426 0.94 7.27 19.40
CA THR A 426 2.23 6.72 18.96
C THR A 426 3.41 7.67 19.14
N LYS A 427 3.15 8.96 19.38
CA LYS A 427 4.19 9.94 19.74
C LYS A 427 4.66 9.81 21.18
N TYR A 428 3.79 9.35 22.09
CA TYR A 428 4.07 9.27 23.53
C TYR A 428 4.27 7.84 24.03
N MET A 429 3.73 6.84 23.32
CA MET A 429 3.90 5.42 23.66
C MET A 429 5.01 4.80 22.82
N ASP A 430 5.97 4.16 23.49
CA ASP A 430 7.02 3.40 22.81
C ASP A 430 6.38 2.30 21.95
N LYS A 431 6.95 2.06 20.75
CA LYS A 431 6.42 1.13 19.73
C LYS A 431 6.14 -0.25 20.35
N HIS A 432 6.96 -0.67 21.31
CA HIS A 432 6.84 -1.95 22.02
C HIS A 432 5.54 -2.09 22.83
N TYR A 433 5.05 -1.02 23.47
CA TYR A 433 3.81 -1.05 24.27
C TYR A 433 2.56 -1.07 23.38
N ILE A 434 2.61 -0.46 22.21
CA ILE A 434 1.54 -0.53 21.21
C ILE A 434 1.34 -1.99 20.75
N TYR A 435 2.43 -2.69 20.45
CA TYR A 435 2.36 -4.13 20.12
C TYR A 435 1.83 -4.98 21.28
N ILE A 436 2.15 -4.66 22.54
CA ILE A 436 1.70 -5.43 23.71
C ILE A 436 0.22 -5.18 24.03
N CYS A 437 -0.25 -3.93 23.97
CA CYS A 437 -1.67 -3.60 24.17
C CYS A 437 -2.56 -4.34 23.17
N PHE A 438 -2.11 -4.43 21.92
CA PHE A 438 -2.83 -5.11 20.86
C PHE A 438 -2.61 -6.64 20.80
N SER A 439 -1.46 -7.16 21.25
CA SER A 439 -1.27 -8.61 21.37
C SER A 439 -2.03 -9.21 22.56
N LYS A 440 -2.27 -8.43 23.62
CA LYS A 440 -3.00 -8.90 24.80
C LYS A 440 -4.51 -9.04 24.56
N GLU A 441 -5.09 -8.34 23.57
CA GLU A 441 -6.45 -8.59 23.07
C GLU A 441 -6.62 -9.99 22.42
N PHE A 442 -5.52 -10.68 22.08
CA PHE A 442 -5.54 -12.01 21.45
C PHE A 442 -5.21 -13.18 22.40
N THR A 443 -4.99 -12.93 23.70
CA THR A 443 -4.95 -14.03 24.67
C THR A 443 -6.40 -14.32 25.09
N PRO A 444 -6.94 -15.53 24.87
CA PRO A 444 -8.30 -15.84 25.28
C PRO A 444 -8.33 -15.97 26.80
N LEU A 445 -8.54 -14.83 27.49
CA LEU A 445 -9.06 -14.85 28.84
C LEU A 445 -10.52 -15.26 28.75
N ARG A 446 -10.73 -16.51 29.16
CA ARG A 446 -12.01 -17.17 29.46
C ARG A 446 -13.07 -16.16 29.92
N GLY A 447 -13.99 -15.82 29.02
CA GLY A 447 -15.29 -15.21 29.32
C GLY A 447 -15.32 -13.70 29.54
N ARG A 448 -15.53 -12.92 28.47
CA ARG A 448 -16.58 -11.90 28.31
C ARG A 448 -16.40 -11.16 26.97
N HIS A 449 -17.52 -10.81 26.36
CA HIS A 449 -17.62 -10.13 25.08
C HIS A 449 -16.92 -8.75 25.10
N GLY A 450 -16.25 -8.40 24.00
CA GLY A 450 -15.68 -7.08 23.79
C GLY A 450 -15.00 -6.97 22.43
N THR A 451 -15.55 -6.09 21.59
CA THR A 451 -15.07 -5.65 20.27
C THR A 451 -13.68 -4.99 20.38
N GLY A 452 -12.70 -5.50 19.64
CA GLY A 452 -11.34 -4.94 19.55
C GLY A 452 -11.00 -4.55 18.10
N MET A 453 -10.71 -3.27 17.88
CA MET A 453 -10.36 -2.67 16.59
C MET A 453 -8.82 -2.71 16.45
N LEU A 454 -8.29 -3.28 15.36
CA LEU A 454 -6.83 -3.43 15.21
C LEU A 454 -6.33 -3.23 13.79
N TYR A 455 -5.52 -2.18 13.64
CA TYR A 455 -4.75 -1.83 12.44
C TYR A 455 -3.25 -2.02 12.72
N CYS A 456 -2.62 -2.99 12.06
CA CYS A 456 -1.17 -3.08 11.93
C CYS A 456 -0.83 -2.86 10.45
N ARG A 457 0.00 -1.86 10.14
CA ARG A 457 0.38 -1.52 8.77
C ARG A 457 1.69 -2.23 8.38
N ASP A 458 1.69 -2.74 7.14
CA ASP A 458 2.50 -3.81 6.58
C ASP A 458 4.04 -3.69 6.58
N TYR A 459 4.63 -2.52 6.89
CA TYR A 459 6.08 -2.33 6.75
C TYR A 459 6.89 -2.66 8.00
N THR A 460 6.29 -2.54 9.19
CA THR A 460 7.00 -2.82 10.44
C THR A 460 7.07 -4.31 10.74
N LEU A 461 6.12 -5.14 10.30
CA LEU A 461 6.13 -6.57 10.63
C LEU A 461 7.32 -7.30 9.99
N THR A 462 7.67 -6.98 8.74
CA THR A 462 8.83 -7.51 8.02
C THR A 462 10.14 -7.08 8.69
N SER A 463 10.26 -5.79 9.05
CA SER A 463 11.44 -5.28 9.75
C SER A 463 11.61 -5.82 11.18
N VAL A 464 10.51 -6.09 11.89
CA VAL A 464 10.50 -6.68 13.24
C VAL A 464 10.79 -8.18 13.19
N LEU A 465 10.33 -8.88 12.14
CA LEU A 465 10.69 -10.28 11.90
C LEU A 465 12.16 -10.40 11.54
N ASP A 466 12.71 -9.50 10.72
CA ASP A 466 14.15 -9.47 10.43
C ASP A 466 14.97 -9.14 11.68
N ALA A 467 14.59 -8.13 12.47
CA ALA A 467 15.28 -7.78 13.70
C ALA A 467 15.22 -8.89 14.76
N LYS A 468 14.08 -9.59 14.91
CA LYS A 468 13.96 -10.73 15.83
C LYS A 468 14.75 -11.94 15.34
N THR A 469 14.85 -12.17 14.03
CA THR A 469 15.60 -13.30 13.47
C THR A 469 17.11 -13.07 13.56
N VAL A 470 17.57 -11.83 13.37
CA VAL A 470 18.97 -11.42 13.58
C VAL A 470 19.35 -11.48 15.06
N ASN A 471 18.48 -11.01 15.98
CA ASN A 471 18.76 -11.10 17.42
C ASN A 471 18.72 -12.55 17.95
N LYS A 472 17.90 -13.44 17.39
CA LYS A 472 17.90 -14.87 17.75
C LYS A 472 19.16 -15.59 17.29
N LYS A 473 19.78 -15.14 16.18
CA LYS A 473 21.10 -15.63 15.74
C LYS A 473 22.23 -15.08 16.63
N LYS A 474 22.23 -13.78 16.98
CA LYS A 474 23.23 -13.20 17.89
C LYS A 474 23.17 -13.77 19.32
N LYS A 475 21.98 -14.05 19.87
CA LYS A 475 21.85 -14.67 21.21
C LYS A 475 22.21 -16.16 21.28
N LYS A 476 22.36 -16.84 20.14
CA LYS A 476 22.83 -18.24 20.09
C LYS A 476 24.35 -18.39 19.87
N GLN A 477 25.09 -17.28 19.80
CA GLN A 477 26.55 -17.26 19.54
C GLN A 477 27.38 -16.61 20.66
N LEU A 478 26.82 -16.43 21.86
CA LEU A 478 27.60 -16.03 23.04
C LEU A 478 27.86 -17.28 23.90
N PRO A 479 29.10 -17.78 24.02
CA PRO A 479 29.44 -18.75 25.03
C PRO A 479 29.42 -18.07 26.41
N MET A 480 28.55 -18.58 27.28
CA MET A 480 28.66 -18.36 28.71
C MET A 480 29.87 -19.18 29.19
N ASN A 481 31.01 -18.52 29.41
CA ASN A 481 32.09 -18.99 30.28
C ASN A 481 32.84 -17.75 30.78
N ALA A 482 32.46 -17.30 31.98
CA ALA A 482 33.34 -16.58 32.87
C ALA A 482 34.06 -17.62 33.74
N ILE A 483 35.38 -17.57 33.74
CA ILE A 483 36.07 -17.07 34.93
C ILE A 483 36.45 -15.63 34.60
#